data_AF-A0A1U9YB11-F1
#
_entry.id   AF-A0A1U9YB11-F1
#
_cell.length_a   1.000
_cell.length_b   1.000
_cell.length_c   1.000
_cell.angle_alpha   90.00
_cell.angle_beta   90.00
_cell.angle_gamma   90.00
#
_symmetry.space_group_name_H-M   'P 1'
#
loop_
_entity.id
_entity.type
_entity.pdbx_description
1 polymer ?
#
loop_
_entity_poly.entity_id
_entity_poly.type
_entity_poly.pdbx_seq_one_letter_code
_entity_poly.pdbx_strand_id
1 'polypeptide(L)'
;MEDDLGTRLDWVAVDHFNTGHPHTHIIVRGKDDRSKDLIIARDYIMHGMRERACELLELDLGPRSDRAIEDRLRREVGQDRLTSIDRSLIRDADADGIVAAKGKNAFDQSIRIGRLQKLEKLRLAEPRGAGHWRLDPQLSETLKCVGERDDIIRTLQRAYSDARAAPPLVDQLIYSPGNDARPLIGRVVERGLSDELHDRQYCIVEATDGRSHYVDLGKTNENQLARGAIVRIEPVRTSARDVDRTVAAIAAVNDGRYSVDLHLKHDPAATQAFAETHVRRLEAIRRVTGGVSREADGTWIVAPDHVDRAADFEAARAKDRPVRVEILSVQPLEQLADANAATWIDRELVEQKHDPVRDARFGRDLRLAMERRQQWLIAEGLAEKSNGEIHHRSDMIDRLRRRELVRLADQLSRELGKPFVEARPGARIEGDLTGPVDMISGRMALVETSREFALVPWRPMLARQIGRRVSGVVREGGISWRLGRSREPTI
;
A
#
# COMPACT_ATOMS: atom_id res chain seq x y z
N MET A 1 -0.94 3.70 35.58
CA MET A 1 -2.04 3.11 34.80
C MET A 1 -2.82 2.07 35.58
N GLU A 2 -2.24 0.95 36.03
CA GLU A 2 -2.98 -0.03 36.87
C GLU A 2 -3.58 0.62 38.12
N ASP A 3 -2.78 1.42 38.84
CA ASP A 3 -3.25 2.16 40.03
C ASP A 3 -4.37 3.18 39.70
N ASP A 4 -4.24 3.89 38.58
CA ASP A 4 -5.22 4.91 38.17
C ASP A 4 -6.55 4.28 37.71
N LEU A 5 -6.50 3.08 37.13
CA LEU A 5 -7.67 2.35 36.65
C LEU A 5 -8.26 1.42 37.70
N GLY A 6 -7.54 1.13 38.79
CA GLY A 6 -7.97 0.24 39.86
C GLY A 6 -8.14 -1.23 39.41
N THR A 7 -7.46 -1.64 38.34
CA THR A 7 -7.48 -3.02 37.81
C THR A 7 -6.10 -3.42 37.33
N ARG A 8 -5.78 -4.71 37.44
CA ARG A 8 -4.60 -5.28 36.77
C ARG A 8 -4.79 -5.28 35.26
N LEU A 9 -3.69 -5.10 34.55
CA LEU A 9 -3.65 -5.07 33.09
C LEU A 9 -2.77 -6.19 32.57
N ASP A 10 -3.26 -6.88 31.56
CA ASP A 10 -2.50 -7.86 30.79
C ASP A 10 -1.92 -7.10 29.58
N TRP A 11 -0.60 -6.90 29.54
CA TRP A 11 0.03 -6.06 28.52
C TRP A 11 1.38 -6.61 28.04
N VAL A 12 1.75 -6.22 26.83
CA VAL A 12 3.07 -6.47 26.24
C VAL A 12 3.59 -5.18 25.61
N ALA A 13 4.90 -4.97 25.67
CA ALA A 13 5.55 -3.82 25.04
C ALA A 13 6.65 -4.25 24.06
N VAL A 14 6.86 -3.45 23.02
CA VAL A 14 7.92 -3.62 22.04
C VAL A 14 8.59 -2.27 21.81
N ASP A 15 9.91 -2.22 22.00
CA ASP A 15 10.71 -1.02 21.76
C ASP A 15 11.22 -0.99 20.31
N HIS A 16 10.94 0.10 19.61
CA HIS A 16 11.41 0.36 18.25
C HIS A 16 12.49 1.42 18.28
N PHE A 17 13.66 1.09 17.73
CA PHE A 17 14.80 2.02 17.56
C PHE A 17 15.07 2.36 16.09
N ASN A 18 14.29 1.78 15.17
CA ASN A 18 14.47 1.87 13.72
C ASN A 18 13.75 3.08 13.08
N THR A 19 12.83 3.74 13.79
CA THR A 19 12.15 4.94 13.31
C THR A 19 12.95 6.21 13.63
N GLY A 20 12.50 7.38 13.15
CA GLY A 20 13.20 8.66 13.36
C GLY A 20 13.36 9.05 14.84
N HIS A 21 12.54 8.47 15.72
CA HIS A 21 12.61 8.62 17.18
C HIS A 21 12.33 7.26 17.84
N PRO A 22 13.20 6.78 18.76
CA PRO A 22 12.92 5.58 19.53
C PRO A 22 11.58 5.72 20.26
N HIS A 23 10.75 4.69 20.16
CA HIS A 23 9.43 4.68 20.78
C HIS A 23 9.03 3.25 21.19
N THR A 24 8.06 3.15 22.09
CA THR A 24 7.57 1.87 22.62
C THR A 24 6.11 1.70 22.23
N HIS A 25 5.77 0.57 21.62
CA HIS A 25 4.39 0.14 21.45
C HIS A 25 3.97 -0.65 22.67
N ILE A 26 2.83 -0.28 23.27
CA ILE A 26 2.25 -1.01 24.40
C ILE A 26 0.88 -1.55 23.97
N ILE A 27 0.76 -2.86 23.94
CA ILE A 27 -0.50 -3.57 23.66
C ILE A 27 -1.10 -3.97 24.99
N VAL A 28 -2.29 -3.46 25.28
CA VAL A 28 -3.06 -3.80 26.48
C VAL A 28 -4.25 -4.64 26.06
N ARG A 29 -4.46 -5.78 26.73
CA ARG A 29 -5.65 -6.60 26.55
C ARG A 29 -6.89 -5.80 26.92
N GLY A 30 -7.91 -5.81 26.07
CA GLY A 30 -9.18 -5.11 26.30
C GLY A 30 -10.07 -5.70 27.41
N LYS A 31 -9.48 -6.41 28.39
CA LYS A 31 -10.19 -7.05 29.49
C LYS A 31 -9.54 -6.68 30.83
N ASP A 32 -10.38 -6.40 31.83
CA ASP A 32 -9.95 -6.16 33.21
C ASP A 32 -9.60 -7.47 33.95
N ASP A 33 -9.17 -7.35 35.21
CA ASP A 33 -8.82 -8.47 36.07
C ASP A 33 -10.00 -9.41 36.41
N ARG A 34 -11.23 -8.98 36.13
CA ARG A 34 -12.49 -9.73 36.25
C ARG A 34 -12.99 -10.26 34.91
N SER A 35 -12.17 -10.19 33.85
CA SER A 35 -12.51 -10.60 32.48
C SER A 35 -13.69 -9.84 31.85
N LYS A 36 -14.04 -8.66 32.37
CA LYS A 36 -14.99 -7.72 31.77
C LYS A 36 -14.26 -6.76 30.83
N ASP A 37 -15.01 -6.01 30.02
CA ASP A 37 -14.42 -5.04 29.10
C ASP A 37 -13.66 -3.96 29.88
N LEU A 38 -12.41 -3.74 29.49
CA LEU A 38 -11.58 -2.67 30.06
C LEU A 38 -12.09 -1.32 29.54
N ILE A 39 -12.61 -0.48 30.44
CA ILE A 39 -13.10 0.86 30.11
C ILE A 39 -12.06 1.87 30.57
N ILE A 40 -11.53 2.65 29.63
CA ILE A 40 -10.59 3.74 29.91
C ILE A 40 -11.22 5.05 29.47
N ALA A 41 -11.21 6.05 30.37
CA ALA A 41 -11.74 7.36 30.06
C ALA A 41 -10.94 8.00 28.91
N ARG A 42 -11.65 8.61 27.94
CA ARG A 42 -11.02 9.28 26.79
C ARG A 42 -9.98 10.31 27.20
N ASP A 43 -10.27 11.11 28.22
CA ASP A 43 -9.35 12.17 28.68
C ASP A 43 -8.08 11.59 29.30
N TYR A 44 -8.19 10.43 29.96
CA TYR A 44 -7.02 9.71 30.46
C TYR A 44 -6.16 9.18 29.30
N ILE A 45 -6.78 8.72 28.21
CA ILE A 45 -6.05 8.35 26.99
C ILE A 45 -5.37 9.58 26.34
N MET A 46 -6.10 10.68 26.21
CA MET A 46 -5.62 11.87 25.48
C MET A 46 -4.51 12.63 26.23
N HIS A 47 -4.59 12.69 27.56
CA HIS A 47 -3.73 13.53 28.38
C HIS A 47 -3.17 12.81 29.61
N GLY A 48 -4.02 12.08 30.34
CA GLY A 48 -3.66 11.49 31.63
C GLY A 48 -2.48 10.52 31.60
N MET A 49 -2.42 9.60 30.62
CA MET A 49 -1.28 8.67 30.50
C MET A 49 0.05 9.40 30.30
N ARG A 50 0.07 10.45 29.47
CA ARG A 50 1.28 11.25 29.22
C ARG A 50 1.70 12.00 30.47
N GLU A 51 0.75 12.62 31.17
CA GLU A 51 1.04 13.33 32.43
C GLU A 51 1.62 12.39 33.48
N ARG A 52 1.01 11.21 33.67
CA ARG A 52 1.54 10.20 34.60
C ARG A 52 2.92 9.69 34.21
N ALA A 53 3.16 9.45 32.93
CA ALA A 53 4.48 9.06 32.46
C ALA A 53 5.51 10.17 32.70
N CYS A 54 5.15 11.44 32.49
CA CYS A 54 6.02 12.57 32.81
C CYS A 54 6.30 12.67 34.31
N GLU A 55 5.29 12.55 35.17
CA GLU A 55 5.45 12.57 36.64
C GLU A 55 6.42 11.48 37.12
N LEU A 56 6.26 10.24 36.62
CA LEU A 56 7.14 9.12 36.97
C LEU A 56 8.56 9.33 36.48
N LEU A 57 8.74 9.80 35.24
CA LEU A 57 10.06 10.12 34.71
C LEU A 57 10.72 11.28 35.46
N GLU A 58 9.95 12.28 35.90
CA GLU A 58 10.48 13.39 36.71
C GLU A 58 10.88 12.93 38.11
N LEU A 59 10.17 11.96 38.70
CA LEU A 59 10.57 11.33 39.97
C LEU A 59 11.88 10.55 39.82
N ASP A 60 12.02 9.75 38.76
CA ASP A 60 13.18 8.88 38.56
C ASP A 60 14.42 9.61 38.02
N LEU A 61 14.22 10.53 37.07
CA LEU A 61 15.30 11.20 36.33
C LEU A 61 15.49 12.68 36.75
N GLY A 62 14.58 13.22 37.56
CA GLY A 62 14.52 14.64 37.89
C GLY A 62 13.80 15.48 36.81
N PRO A 63 13.46 16.74 37.12
CA PRO A 63 12.88 17.66 36.15
C PRO A 63 13.85 17.89 34.99
N ARG A 64 13.30 18.11 33.79
CA ARG A 64 14.12 18.46 32.62
C ARG A 64 14.90 19.74 32.91
N SER A 65 16.23 19.67 32.85
CA SER A 65 17.07 20.85 33.09
C SER A 65 16.90 21.90 31.99
N ASP A 66 17.01 23.17 32.37
CA ASP A 66 17.02 24.29 31.42
C ASP A 66 18.06 24.08 30.32
N ARG A 67 19.25 23.57 30.69
CA ARG A 67 20.31 23.24 29.73
C ARG A 67 19.85 22.23 28.67
N ALA A 68 19.13 21.18 29.06
CA ALA A 68 18.61 20.19 28.11
C ALA A 68 17.54 20.79 27.17
N ILE A 69 16.75 21.74 27.67
CA ILE A 69 15.76 22.49 26.88
C ILE A 69 16.47 23.40 25.88
N GLU A 70 17.47 24.16 26.33
CA GLU A 70 18.27 25.06 25.50
C GLU A 70 19.02 24.28 24.40
N ASP A 71 19.68 23.18 24.75
CA ASP A 71 20.41 22.33 23.79
C ASP A 71 19.49 21.74 22.72
N ARG A 72 18.27 21.34 23.10
CA ARG A 72 17.25 20.90 22.13
C ARG A 72 16.88 22.05 21.18
N LEU A 73 16.56 23.23 21.72
CA LEU A 73 16.17 24.37 20.90
C LEU A 73 17.28 24.80 19.94
N ARG A 74 18.54 24.82 20.40
CA ARG A 74 19.71 25.08 19.55
C ARG A 74 19.81 24.08 18.39
N ARG A 75 19.56 22.79 18.64
CA ARG A 75 19.55 21.76 17.58
C ARG A 75 18.40 21.94 16.58
N GLU A 76 17.24 22.41 17.03
CA GLU A 76 16.06 22.61 16.17
C GLU A 76 16.24 23.77 15.18
N VAL A 77 16.99 24.82 15.53
CA VAL A 77 17.18 26.02 14.70
C VAL A 77 17.54 25.70 13.24
N GLY A 78 18.48 24.77 13.04
CA GLY A 78 19.01 24.45 11.71
C GLY A 78 18.26 23.38 10.92
N GLN A 79 17.23 22.73 11.50
CA GLN A 79 16.62 21.54 10.89
C GLN A 79 15.66 21.90 9.74
N ASP A 80 15.70 21.11 8.68
CA ASP A 80 14.79 21.24 7.53
C ASP A 80 13.47 20.47 7.75
N ARG A 81 12.81 20.73 8.90
CA ARG A 81 11.52 20.15 9.28
C ARG A 81 10.72 21.06 10.20
N LEU A 82 9.45 20.72 10.43
CA LEU A 82 8.60 21.44 11.37
C LEU A 82 9.04 21.18 12.82
N THR A 83 9.47 22.24 13.51
CA THR A 83 10.06 22.17 14.86
C THR A 83 9.09 22.66 15.93
N SER A 84 9.52 22.67 17.19
CA SER A 84 8.75 23.31 18.27
C SER A 84 8.81 24.84 18.18
N ILE A 85 9.92 25.39 17.66
CA ILE A 85 10.12 26.82 17.44
C ILE A 85 9.10 27.35 16.42
N ASP A 86 8.94 26.64 15.30
CA ASP A 86 7.97 27.03 14.25
C ASP A 86 6.54 27.04 14.79
N ARG A 87 6.15 26.03 15.57
CA ARG A 87 4.81 25.97 16.19
C ARG A 87 4.58 27.12 17.19
N SER A 88 5.63 27.62 17.84
CA SER A 88 5.52 28.82 18.66
C SER A 88 5.37 30.07 17.79
N LEU A 89 6.21 30.23 16.76
CA LEU A 89 6.17 31.38 15.85
C LEU A 89 4.80 31.53 15.16
N ILE A 90 4.23 30.42 14.69
CA ILE A 90 2.91 30.39 14.05
C ILE A 90 1.80 30.78 15.03
N ARG A 91 1.90 30.32 16.29
CA ARG A 91 0.92 30.66 17.33
C ARG A 91 0.96 32.14 17.72
N ASP A 92 2.15 32.72 17.70
CA ASP A 92 2.38 34.11 18.07
C ASP A 92 2.23 35.08 16.88
N ALA A 93 2.04 34.56 15.66
CA ALA A 93 1.79 35.37 14.49
C ALA A 93 0.38 35.97 14.53
N ASP A 94 0.24 37.18 14.01
CA ASP A 94 -1.06 37.83 13.84
C ASP A 94 -1.85 37.28 12.64
N ALA A 95 -3.01 37.86 12.36
CA ALA A 95 -3.88 37.46 11.26
C ALA A 95 -3.24 37.62 9.87
N ASP A 96 -2.26 38.52 9.74
CA ASP A 96 -1.51 38.76 8.50
C ASP A 96 -0.25 37.87 8.41
N GLY A 97 -0.06 36.96 9.36
CA GLY A 97 1.09 36.07 9.44
C GLY A 97 2.37 36.76 9.87
N ILE A 98 2.28 37.94 10.50
CA ILE A 98 3.43 38.70 10.98
C ILE A 98 3.77 38.28 12.41
N VAL A 99 5.05 37.98 12.65
CA VAL A 99 5.58 37.60 13.96
C VAL A 99 6.79 38.45 14.33
N ALA A 100 6.90 38.80 15.61
CA ALA A 100 8.06 39.49 16.15
C ALA A 100 9.19 38.49 16.48
N ALA A 101 10.43 38.83 16.10
CA ALA A 101 11.62 38.09 16.48
C ALA A 101 12.00 38.28 17.97
N LYS A 102 11.34 39.21 18.67
CA LYS A 102 11.54 39.45 20.10
C LYS A 102 11.10 38.22 20.90
N GLY A 103 12.03 37.64 21.66
CA GLY A 103 11.76 36.55 22.59
C GLY A 103 11.50 37.03 24.02
N LYS A 104 11.13 36.11 24.90
CA LYS A 104 10.90 36.39 26.33
C LYS A 104 12.18 36.80 27.06
N ASN A 105 13.32 36.25 26.63
CA ASN A 105 14.64 36.56 27.13
C ASN A 105 15.66 36.56 25.97
N ALA A 106 16.92 36.92 26.24
CA ALA A 106 17.96 37.01 25.22
C ALA A 106 18.20 35.67 24.50
N PHE A 107 18.09 34.55 25.21
CA PHE A 107 18.27 33.22 24.63
C PHE A 107 17.14 32.87 23.66
N ASP A 108 15.87 33.00 24.07
CA ASP A 108 14.69 32.77 23.23
C ASP A 108 14.71 33.68 22.00
N GLN A 109 15.09 34.95 22.16
CA GLN A 109 15.28 35.87 21.05
C GLN A 109 16.34 35.36 20.07
N SER A 110 17.47 34.83 20.55
CA SER A 110 18.52 34.26 19.69
C SER A 110 18.03 33.04 18.90
N ILE A 111 17.24 32.17 19.53
CA ILE A 111 16.65 30.98 18.90
C ILE A 111 15.63 31.38 17.84
N ARG A 112 14.74 32.34 18.14
CA ARG A 112 13.76 32.86 17.18
C ARG A 112 14.42 33.49 15.97
N ILE A 113 15.39 34.38 16.19
CA ILE A 113 16.14 35.05 15.10
C ILE A 113 16.84 33.99 14.24
N GLY A 114 17.58 33.08 14.85
CA GLY A 114 18.28 32.03 14.12
C GLY A 114 17.32 31.15 13.30
N ARG A 115 16.15 30.82 13.86
CA ARG A 115 15.13 30.04 13.14
C ARG A 115 14.51 30.84 11.99
N LEU A 116 14.14 32.09 12.20
CA LEU A 116 13.57 32.97 11.16
C LEU A 116 14.56 33.17 9.99
N GLN A 117 15.85 33.33 10.28
CA GLN A 117 16.90 33.38 9.25
C GLN A 117 17.04 32.05 8.47
N LYS A 118 16.85 30.91 9.13
CA LYS A 118 16.81 29.61 8.45
C LYS A 118 15.58 29.52 7.54
N LEU A 119 14.41 29.92 8.02
CA LEU A 119 13.17 29.96 7.25
C LEU A 119 13.26 30.92 6.06
N GLU A 120 13.94 32.05 6.20
CA GLU A 120 14.24 32.97 5.11
C GLU A 120 15.04 32.32 3.97
N LYS A 121 16.08 31.56 4.31
CA LYS A 121 16.86 30.80 3.31
C LYS A 121 16.02 29.76 2.57
N LEU A 122 15.00 29.22 3.25
CA LEU A 122 14.02 28.31 2.67
C LEU A 122 12.87 29.04 1.94
N ARG A 123 12.86 30.37 1.93
CA ARG A 123 11.79 31.23 1.40
C ARG A 123 10.44 31.03 2.09
N LEU A 124 10.46 30.68 3.37
CA LEU A 124 9.29 30.48 4.22
C LEU A 124 9.05 31.62 5.22
N ALA A 125 9.96 32.59 5.27
CA ALA A 125 9.80 33.80 6.06
C ALA A 125 10.47 34.99 5.35
N GLU A 126 9.87 36.17 5.46
CA GLU A 126 10.41 37.40 4.89
C GLU A 126 10.55 38.49 5.95
N PRO A 127 11.67 39.22 6.01
CA PRO A 127 11.81 40.34 6.94
C PRO A 127 10.92 41.51 6.50
N ARG A 128 10.20 42.11 7.45
CA ARG A 128 9.37 43.33 7.26
C ARG A 128 9.97 44.58 7.91
N GLY A 129 11.15 44.45 8.54
CA GLY A 129 11.83 45.53 9.25
C GLY A 129 11.49 45.57 10.73
N ALA A 130 12.27 46.32 11.52
CA ALA A 130 12.08 46.48 12.98
C ALA A 130 11.93 45.14 13.76
N GLY A 131 12.58 44.07 13.31
CA GLY A 131 12.50 42.75 13.93
C GLY A 131 11.20 41.98 13.69
N HIS A 132 10.34 42.43 12.76
CA HIS A 132 9.13 41.72 12.34
C HIS A 132 9.38 40.91 11.07
N TRP A 133 8.72 39.76 10.99
CA TRP A 133 8.84 38.80 9.90
C TRP A 133 7.46 38.35 9.47
N ARG A 134 7.23 38.24 8.15
CA ARG A 134 6.04 37.61 7.60
C ARG A 134 6.34 36.15 7.34
N LEU A 135 5.56 35.26 7.94
CA LEU A 135 5.62 33.83 7.69
C LEU A 135 4.86 33.49 6.41
N ASP A 136 5.35 32.49 5.68
CA ASP A 136 4.61 31.93 4.56
C ASP A 136 3.34 31.19 5.06
N PRO A 137 2.15 31.40 4.45
CA PRO A 137 0.93 30.71 4.86
C PRO A 137 1.01 29.18 4.81
N GLN A 138 1.85 28.64 3.92
CA GLN A 138 2.11 27.21 3.76
C GLN A 138 3.38 26.74 4.49
N LEU A 139 3.94 27.53 5.41
CA LEU A 139 5.15 27.19 6.17
C LEU A 139 5.03 25.82 6.85
N SER A 140 3.91 25.56 7.54
CA SER A 140 3.71 24.28 8.22
C SER A 140 3.68 23.10 7.27
N GLU A 141 2.98 23.22 6.15
CA GLU A 141 2.85 22.15 5.17
C GLU A 141 4.18 21.91 4.45
N THR A 142 4.87 22.97 4.04
CA THR A 142 6.16 22.87 3.38
C THR A 142 7.21 22.21 4.27
N LEU A 143 7.33 22.62 5.53
CA LEU A 143 8.30 22.03 6.45
C LEU A 143 7.98 20.58 6.81
N LYS A 144 6.70 20.18 6.83
CA LYS A 144 6.33 18.76 6.96
C LYS A 144 6.79 17.97 5.74
N CYS A 145 6.47 18.43 4.53
CA CYS A 145 6.89 17.79 3.28
C CYS A 145 8.42 17.64 3.16
N VAL A 146 9.18 18.68 3.49
CA VAL A 146 10.65 18.63 3.46
C VAL A 146 11.17 17.65 4.53
N GLY A 147 10.62 17.71 5.74
CA GLY A 147 11.01 16.81 6.83
C GLY A 147 10.73 15.34 6.53
N GLU A 148 9.59 15.04 5.91
CA GLU A 148 9.19 13.72 5.44
C GLU A 148 10.11 13.23 4.33
N ARG A 149 10.46 14.09 3.37
CA ARG A 149 11.41 13.77 2.31
C ARG A 149 12.77 13.37 2.87
N ASP A 150 13.26 14.10 3.86
CA ASP A 150 14.52 13.77 4.55
C ASP A 150 14.45 12.45 5.31
N ASP A 151 13.31 12.12 5.91
CA ASP A 151 13.08 10.81 6.55
C ASP A 151 13.11 9.68 5.50
N ILE A 152 12.45 9.86 4.36
CA ILE A 152 12.46 8.90 3.25
C ILE A 152 13.88 8.66 2.74
N ILE A 153 14.67 9.73 2.55
CA ILE A 153 16.07 9.62 2.12
C ILE A 153 16.90 8.82 3.14
N ARG A 154 16.72 9.08 4.45
CA ARG A 154 17.39 8.30 5.50
C ARG A 154 16.95 6.83 5.49
N THR A 155 15.69 6.55 5.22
CA THR A 155 15.16 5.19 5.11
C THR A 155 15.78 4.46 3.91
N LEU A 156 15.82 5.10 2.73
CA LEU A 156 16.51 4.57 1.55
C LEU A 156 17.98 4.25 1.84
N GLN A 157 18.71 5.17 2.47
CA GLN A 157 20.11 4.97 2.84
C GLN A 157 20.30 3.80 3.82
N ARG A 158 19.41 3.69 4.82
CA ARG A 158 19.44 2.60 5.80
C ARG A 158 19.18 1.23 5.17
N ALA A 159 18.22 1.13 4.25
CA ALA A 159 17.90 -0.12 3.54
C ALA A 159 19.10 -0.73 2.79
N TYR A 160 20.08 0.11 2.43
CA TYR A 160 21.31 -0.31 1.75
C TYR A 160 22.57 -0.25 2.60
N SER A 161 22.47 0.10 3.89
CA SER A 161 23.63 0.23 4.79
C SER A 161 24.34 -1.11 5.03
N ASP A 162 23.59 -2.22 4.99
CA ASP A 162 24.13 -3.59 5.13
C ASP A 162 24.55 -4.22 3.80
N ALA A 163 24.32 -3.55 2.67
CA ALA A 163 24.61 -4.09 1.34
C ALA A 163 25.94 -3.54 0.81
N ARG A 164 26.90 -4.44 0.52
CA ARG A 164 28.16 -4.09 -0.19
C ARG A 164 27.95 -3.46 -1.58
N ALA A 165 26.71 -3.45 -2.07
CA ALA A 165 26.30 -2.87 -3.35
C ALA A 165 25.10 -1.93 -3.15
N ALA A 166 25.24 -0.85 -2.39
CA ALA A 166 24.26 0.24 -2.41
C ALA A 166 24.20 0.90 -3.80
N PRO A 167 23.02 1.28 -4.33
CA PRO A 167 22.95 2.04 -5.56
C PRO A 167 23.50 3.47 -5.32
N PRO A 168 24.10 4.12 -6.33
CA PRO A 168 24.48 5.53 -6.23
C PRO A 168 23.30 6.38 -5.76
N LEU A 169 23.56 7.44 -4.98
CA LEU A 169 22.50 8.32 -4.48
C LEU A 169 21.60 8.88 -5.60
N VAL A 170 22.15 9.08 -6.81
CA VAL A 170 21.42 9.57 -7.97
C VAL A 170 20.41 8.56 -8.55
N ASP A 171 20.60 7.27 -8.25
CA ASP A 171 19.71 6.18 -8.65
C ASP A 171 18.78 5.77 -7.49
N GLN A 172 18.74 6.52 -6.37
CA GLN A 172 17.78 6.37 -5.28
C GLN A 172 16.71 7.46 -5.39
N LEU A 173 15.50 7.07 -5.77
CA LEU A 173 14.42 7.99 -6.10
C LEU A 173 13.18 7.78 -5.24
N ILE A 174 12.39 8.83 -5.08
CA ILE A 174 11.05 8.76 -4.50
C ILE A 174 10.07 8.65 -5.65
N TYR A 175 9.36 7.52 -5.74
CA TYR A 175 8.33 7.32 -6.74
C TYR A 175 7.16 8.27 -6.47
N SER A 176 6.83 9.09 -7.45
CA SER A 176 5.75 10.07 -7.38
C SER A 176 4.59 9.60 -8.25
N PRO A 177 3.51 9.04 -7.66
CA PRO A 177 2.36 8.52 -8.40
C PRO A 177 1.47 9.67 -8.87
N GLY A 178 1.77 10.20 -10.05
CA GLY A 178 0.93 11.16 -10.77
C GLY A 178 0.35 10.55 -12.05
N ASN A 179 -0.47 11.32 -12.78
CA ASN A 179 -1.10 10.85 -14.01
C ASN A 179 -0.10 10.45 -15.12
N ASP A 180 1.09 11.04 -15.11
CA ASP A 180 2.16 10.74 -16.08
C ASP A 180 3.19 9.72 -15.55
N ALA A 181 2.98 9.19 -14.34
CA ALA A 181 3.89 8.21 -13.78
C ALA A 181 3.80 6.89 -14.56
N ARG A 182 4.95 6.31 -14.88
CA ARG A 182 5.01 5.02 -15.55
C ARG A 182 4.87 3.90 -14.52
N PRO A 183 4.24 2.76 -14.89
CA PRO A 183 4.33 1.56 -14.10
C PRO A 183 5.79 1.16 -13.86
N LEU A 184 6.07 0.65 -12.68
CA LEU A 184 7.40 0.17 -12.29
C LEU A 184 7.35 -1.35 -12.13
N ILE A 185 8.28 -2.07 -12.74
CA ILE A 185 8.50 -3.49 -12.44
C ILE A 185 9.82 -3.62 -11.72
N GLY A 186 9.85 -4.38 -10.62
CA GLY A 186 11.08 -4.55 -9.87
C GLY A 186 11.00 -5.58 -8.74
N ARG A 187 12.15 -5.79 -8.10
CA ARG A 187 12.32 -6.65 -6.93
C ARG A 187 12.20 -5.83 -5.65
N VAL A 188 11.42 -6.33 -4.69
CA VAL A 188 11.27 -5.72 -3.36
C VAL A 188 12.55 -5.90 -2.55
N VAL A 189 13.13 -4.80 -2.10
CA VAL A 189 14.32 -4.79 -1.23
C VAL A 189 13.93 -4.77 0.24
N GLU A 190 12.94 -3.95 0.58
CA GLU A 190 12.46 -3.73 1.94
C GLU A 190 11.01 -3.26 1.89
N ARG A 191 10.28 -3.48 2.98
CA ARG A 191 9.01 -2.83 3.29
C ARG A 191 9.00 -2.36 4.74
N GLY A 192 8.22 -1.32 5.02
CA GLY A 192 8.07 -0.81 6.38
C GLY A 192 6.84 0.07 6.55
N LEU A 193 6.70 0.64 7.74
CA LEU A 193 5.69 1.65 8.06
C LEU A 193 6.33 3.03 7.92
N SER A 194 5.70 3.88 7.12
CA SER A 194 6.08 5.30 7.00
C SER A 194 5.37 6.15 8.05
N ASP A 195 4.18 5.72 8.47
CA ASP A 195 3.41 6.30 9.55
C ASP A 195 2.64 5.19 10.29
N GLU A 196 3.13 4.83 11.48
CA GLU A 196 2.56 3.77 12.30
C GLU A 196 1.19 4.15 12.90
N LEU A 197 0.92 5.44 13.13
CA LEU A 197 -0.36 5.89 13.70
C LEU A 197 -1.51 5.77 12.69
N HIS A 198 -1.19 5.85 11.40
CA HIS A 198 -2.17 5.81 10.33
C HIS A 198 -2.06 4.55 9.46
N ASP A 199 -1.30 3.54 9.89
CA ASP A 199 -1.01 2.30 9.15
C ASP A 199 -0.55 2.55 7.71
N ARG A 200 0.23 3.62 7.50
CA ARG A 200 0.75 3.97 6.18
C ARG A 200 2.02 3.17 5.92
N GLN A 201 2.04 2.44 4.81
CA GLN A 201 3.14 1.54 4.46
C GLN A 201 3.99 2.10 3.31
N TYR A 202 5.24 1.65 3.25
CA TYR A 202 6.12 1.86 2.10
C TYR A 202 6.80 0.57 1.68
N CYS A 203 7.29 0.55 0.44
CA CYS A 203 8.29 -0.42 0.02
C CYS A 203 9.41 0.24 -0.79
N ILE A 204 10.57 -0.42 -0.83
CA ILE A 204 11.70 -0.04 -1.67
C ILE A 204 11.83 -1.09 -2.76
N VAL A 205 11.84 -0.65 -4.03
CA VAL A 205 11.86 -1.52 -5.20
C VAL A 205 13.08 -1.21 -6.06
N GLU A 206 13.90 -2.23 -6.33
CA GLU A 206 14.91 -2.17 -7.39
C GLU A 206 14.26 -2.51 -8.73
N ALA A 207 14.17 -1.53 -9.60
CA ALA A 207 13.39 -1.64 -10.81
C ALA A 207 14.20 -2.00 -12.06
N THR A 208 13.48 -2.38 -13.12
CA THR A 208 14.04 -2.69 -14.44
C THR A 208 14.69 -1.48 -15.12
N ASP A 209 14.42 -0.26 -14.65
CA ASP A 209 15.12 0.97 -15.05
C ASP A 209 16.51 1.12 -14.42
N GLY A 210 16.93 0.14 -13.60
CA GLY A 210 18.21 0.10 -12.91
C GLY A 210 18.32 1.00 -11.68
N ARG A 211 17.22 1.60 -11.25
CA ARG A 211 17.15 2.50 -10.08
C ARG A 211 16.41 1.83 -8.91
N SER A 212 16.60 2.40 -7.73
CA SER A 212 15.88 2.05 -6.51
C SER A 212 14.84 3.11 -6.21
N HIS A 213 13.60 2.69 -6.02
CA HIS A 213 12.47 3.58 -5.80
C HIS A 213 11.86 3.33 -4.43
N TYR A 214 11.77 4.37 -3.61
CA TYR A 214 10.87 4.41 -2.48
C TYR A 214 9.45 4.62 -3.00
N VAL A 215 8.54 3.71 -2.66
CA VAL A 215 7.14 3.74 -3.07
C VAL A 215 6.29 3.85 -1.81
N ASP A 216 5.53 4.94 -1.72
CA ASP A 216 4.45 5.06 -0.73
C ASP A 216 3.29 4.16 -1.15
N LEU A 217 2.95 3.18 -0.30
CA LEU A 217 1.84 2.25 -0.54
C LEU A 217 0.51 2.78 0.02
N GLY A 218 0.56 3.85 0.81
CA GLY A 218 -0.59 4.38 1.51
C GLY A 218 -1.10 3.42 2.59
N LYS A 219 -2.40 3.48 2.87
CA LYS A 219 -3.14 2.63 3.81
C LYS A 219 -3.54 1.34 3.11
N THR A 220 -2.65 0.35 3.15
CA THR A 220 -2.89 -0.98 2.60
C THR A 220 -2.66 -2.06 3.66
N ASN A 221 -3.47 -3.12 3.59
CA ASN A 221 -3.33 -4.30 4.45
C ASN A 221 -2.59 -5.43 3.70
N GLU A 222 -1.85 -5.08 2.64
CA GLU A 222 -1.10 -6.03 1.81
C GLU A 222 0.17 -6.51 2.52
N ASN A 223 -0.01 -7.30 3.57
CA ASN A 223 1.05 -7.92 4.36
C ASN A 223 1.89 -8.97 3.58
N GLN A 224 1.74 -9.08 2.26
CA GLN A 224 2.28 -10.17 1.43
C GLN A 224 3.52 -9.78 0.60
N LEU A 225 4.06 -8.57 0.77
CA LEU A 225 5.27 -8.16 0.05
C LEU A 225 6.53 -8.72 0.73
N ALA A 226 6.90 -9.94 0.37
CA ALA A 226 8.13 -10.57 0.82
C ALA A 226 9.36 -9.89 0.18
N ARG A 227 10.48 -9.83 0.92
CA ARG A 227 11.77 -9.41 0.37
C ARG A 227 12.17 -10.36 -0.77
N GLY A 228 12.62 -9.80 -1.89
CA GLY A 228 12.97 -10.56 -3.10
C GLY A 228 11.79 -10.81 -4.04
N ALA A 229 10.53 -10.60 -3.61
CA ALA A 229 9.38 -10.73 -4.49
C ALA A 229 9.46 -9.74 -5.67
N ILE A 230 8.95 -10.16 -6.82
CA ILE A 230 8.89 -9.34 -8.03
C ILE A 230 7.49 -8.74 -8.12
N VAL A 231 7.43 -7.42 -8.28
CA VAL A 231 6.19 -6.66 -8.23
C VAL A 231 6.07 -5.69 -9.41
N ARG A 232 4.83 -5.41 -9.79
CA ARG A 232 4.45 -4.28 -10.63
C ARG A 232 3.74 -3.25 -9.78
N ILE A 233 4.27 -2.03 -9.76
CA ILE A 233 3.68 -0.86 -9.14
C ILE A 233 3.00 -0.06 -10.23
N GLU A 234 1.70 0.18 -10.10
CA GLU A 234 0.96 1.06 -11.00
C GLU A 234 0.42 2.27 -10.23
N PRO A 235 0.55 3.49 -10.78
CA PRO A 235 -0.05 4.67 -10.16
C PRO A 235 -1.57 4.58 -10.22
N VAL A 236 -2.24 4.98 -9.15
CA VAL A 236 -3.69 5.18 -9.17
C VAL A 236 -3.97 6.49 -9.89
N ARG A 237 -4.84 6.44 -10.91
CA ARG A 237 -5.26 7.63 -11.66
C ARG A 237 -5.95 8.62 -10.73
N THR A 238 -5.61 9.89 -10.86
CA THR A 238 -6.24 10.98 -10.09
C THR A 238 -7.24 11.77 -10.92
N SER A 239 -7.31 11.53 -12.24
CA SER A 239 -8.26 12.16 -13.13
C SER A 239 -9.61 11.43 -13.18
N ALA A 240 -10.67 12.20 -13.49
CA ALA A 240 -12.01 11.64 -13.74
C ALA A 240 -11.98 10.60 -14.86
N ARG A 241 -12.78 9.55 -14.72
CA ARG A 241 -12.85 8.43 -15.66
C ARG A 241 -13.76 8.78 -16.84
N ASP A 242 -13.61 8.04 -17.93
CA ASP A 242 -14.47 8.20 -19.10
C ASP A 242 -15.96 7.98 -18.76
N VAL A 243 -16.24 7.07 -17.82
CA VAL A 243 -17.58 6.85 -17.24
C VAL A 243 -18.18 8.15 -16.69
N ASP A 244 -17.39 8.99 -16.02
CA ASP A 244 -17.85 10.26 -15.44
C ASP A 244 -18.14 11.29 -16.54
N ARG A 245 -17.33 11.29 -17.61
CA ARG A 245 -17.55 12.13 -18.80
C ARG A 245 -18.82 11.70 -19.56
N THR A 246 -19.06 10.40 -19.69
CA THR A 246 -20.28 9.84 -20.30
C THR A 246 -21.51 10.21 -19.48
N VAL A 247 -21.47 10.08 -18.15
CA VAL A 247 -22.55 10.52 -17.27
C VAL A 247 -22.82 12.01 -17.44
N ALA A 248 -21.78 12.85 -17.41
CA ALA A 248 -21.92 14.30 -17.59
C ALA A 248 -22.51 14.67 -18.96
N ALA A 249 -22.07 14.01 -20.04
CA ALA A 249 -22.58 14.24 -21.39
C ALA A 249 -24.07 13.88 -21.52
N ILE A 250 -24.48 12.73 -20.98
CA ILE A 250 -25.90 12.31 -20.98
C ILE A 250 -26.73 13.27 -20.13
N ALA A 251 -26.24 13.64 -18.94
CA ALA A 251 -26.94 14.58 -18.07
C ALA A 251 -27.10 15.97 -18.71
N ALA A 252 -26.09 16.48 -19.40
CA ALA A 252 -26.13 17.79 -20.05
C ALA A 252 -27.24 17.90 -21.11
N VAL A 253 -27.56 16.81 -21.82
CA VAL A 253 -28.63 16.77 -22.83
C VAL A 253 -30.02 16.53 -22.19
N ASN A 254 -30.06 16.13 -20.91
CA ASN A 254 -31.29 15.77 -20.18
C ASN A 254 -31.49 16.64 -18.92
N ASP A 255 -31.22 17.94 -19.00
CA ASP A 255 -31.44 18.92 -17.92
C ASP A 255 -30.76 18.53 -16.58
N GLY A 256 -29.54 18.00 -16.66
CA GLY A 256 -28.77 17.54 -15.50
C GLY A 256 -29.21 16.18 -14.95
N ARG A 257 -30.04 15.42 -15.67
CA ARG A 257 -30.57 14.12 -15.21
C ARG A 257 -29.88 12.94 -15.86
N TYR A 258 -29.56 11.93 -15.04
CA TYR A 258 -29.03 10.66 -15.49
C TYR A 258 -29.86 9.49 -14.96
N SER A 259 -30.20 8.55 -15.84
CA SER A 259 -30.81 7.26 -15.48
C SER A 259 -30.36 6.17 -16.46
N VAL A 260 -30.60 4.90 -16.11
CA VAL A 260 -30.32 3.78 -17.01
C VAL A 260 -31.08 3.95 -18.33
N ASP A 261 -32.35 4.36 -18.27
CA ASP A 261 -33.17 4.56 -19.46
C ASP A 261 -32.65 5.70 -20.33
N LEU A 262 -32.20 6.81 -19.72
CA LEU A 262 -31.58 7.92 -20.45
C LEU A 262 -30.26 7.50 -21.11
N HIS A 263 -29.49 6.64 -20.45
CA HIS A 263 -28.26 6.09 -21.00
C HIS A 263 -28.54 5.19 -22.21
N LEU A 264 -29.49 4.26 -22.11
CA LEU A 264 -29.87 3.37 -23.22
C LEU A 264 -30.52 4.13 -24.39
N LYS A 265 -31.19 5.25 -24.14
CA LYS A 265 -31.69 6.15 -25.19
C LYS A 265 -30.55 6.87 -25.91
N HIS A 266 -29.49 7.26 -25.19
CA HIS A 266 -28.34 7.95 -25.75
C HIS A 266 -27.42 7.00 -26.52
N ASP A 267 -27.18 5.79 -25.99
CA ASP A 267 -26.43 4.72 -26.65
C ASP A 267 -27.27 3.42 -26.70
N PRO A 268 -27.99 3.20 -27.82
CA PRO A 268 -28.80 1.99 -28.00
C PRO A 268 -27.98 0.69 -28.10
N ALA A 269 -26.66 0.77 -28.31
CA ALA A 269 -25.78 -0.40 -28.35
C ALA A 269 -25.32 -0.82 -26.94
N ALA A 270 -25.49 0.05 -25.93
CA ALA A 270 -25.15 -0.25 -24.55
C ALA A 270 -26.09 -1.32 -23.95
N THR A 271 -25.53 -2.16 -23.07
CA THR A 271 -26.32 -3.10 -22.28
C THR A 271 -26.78 -2.47 -20.97
N GLN A 272 -27.89 -2.94 -20.42
CA GLN A 272 -28.36 -2.50 -19.10
C GLN A 272 -27.27 -2.70 -18.01
N ALA A 273 -26.57 -3.83 -18.02
CA ALA A 273 -25.49 -4.11 -17.06
C ALA A 273 -24.32 -3.11 -17.17
N PHE A 274 -24.06 -2.60 -18.38
CA PHE A 274 -23.07 -1.54 -18.61
C PHE A 274 -23.53 -0.19 -18.02
N ALA A 275 -24.78 0.21 -18.28
CA ALA A 275 -25.37 1.41 -17.69
C ALA A 275 -25.44 1.34 -16.14
N GLU A 276 -25.76 0.18 -15.57
CA GLU A 276 -25.73 -0.05 -14.12
C GLU A 276 -24.33 0.10 -13.50
N THR A 277 -23.26 -0.05 -14.30
CA THR A 277 -21.90 0.24 -13.84
C THR A 277 -21.68 1.73 -13.58
N HIS A 278 -22.33 2.60 -14.37
CA HIS A 278 -22.30 4.05 -14.19
C HIS A 278 -23.12 4.46 -12.95
N VAL A 279 -24.27 3.84 -12.71
CA VAL A 279 -25.07 4.04 -11.48
C VAL A 279 -24.27 3.64 -10.23
N ARG A 280 -23.59 2.49 -10.25
CA ARG A 280 -22.70 2.07 -9.15
C ARG A 280 -21.58 3.08 -8.90
N ARG A 281 -21.07 3.71 -9.96
CA ARG A 281 -20.05 4.77 -9.85
C ARG A 281 -20.60 6.06 -9.25
N LEU A 282 -21.78 6.52 -9.68
CA LEU A 282 -22.46 7.69 -9.08
C LEU A 282 -22.72 7.51 -7.59
N GLU A 283 -23.18 6.33 -7.19
CA GLU A 283 -23.41 6.00 -5.78
C GLU A 283 -22.10 5.99 -4.97
N ALA A 284 -21.00 5.50 -5.55
CA ALA A 284 -19.70 5.56 -4.90
C ALA A 284 -19.22 7.01 -4.66
N ILE A 285 -19.37 7.88 -5.68
CA ILE A 285 -19.02 9.30 -5.57
C ILE A 285 -19.92 10.00 -4.55
N ARG A 286 -21.24 9.76 -4.59
CA ARG A 286 -22.22 10.32 -3.65
C ARG A 286 -21.89 10.02 -2.20
N ARG A 287 -21.49 8.79 -1.87
CA ARG A 287 -21.17 8.38 -0.49
C ARG A 287 -20.01 9.13 0.13
N VAL A 288 -19.07 9.60 -0.69
CA VAL A 288 -17.84 10.26 -0.22
C VAL A 288 -17.92 11.78 -0.36
N THR A 289 -18.43 12.27 -1.48
CA THR A 289 -18.46 13.71 -1.78
C THR A 289 -19.77 14.38 -1.39
N GLY A 290 -20.87 13.62 -1.27
CA GLY A 290 -22.23 14.16 -1.12
C GLY A 290 -22.73 14.93 -2.35
N GLY A 291 -21.94 15.02 -3.43
CA GLY A 291 -22.14 15.97 -4.53
C GLY A 291 -23.06 15.51 -5.66
N VAL A 292 -23.74 14.38 -5.51
CA VAL A 292 -24.74 13.88 -6.47
C VAL A 292 -25.97 13.46 -5.69
N SER A 293 -27.15 13.91 -6.10
CA SER A 293 -28.41 13.53 -5.45
C SER A 293 -29.18 12.52 -6.30
N ARG A 294 -30.03 11.74 -5.63
CA ARG A 294 -30.87 10.72 -6.24
C ARG A 294 -32.32 11.00 -5.87
N GLU A 295 -33.17 11.09 -6.88
CA GLU A 295 -34.62 11.23 -6.73
C GLU A 295 -35.26 9.89 -6.34
N ALA A 296 -36.51 9.93 -5.87
CA ALA A 296 -37.23 8.77 -5.35
C ALA A 296 -37.52 7.70 -6.43
N ASP A 297 -37.61 8.11 -7.69
CA ASP A 297 -37.81 7.24 -8.85
C ASP A 297 -36.52 6.54 -9.32
N GLY A 298 -35.37 6.90 -8.73
CA GLY A 298 -34.07 6.36 -9.05
C GLY A 298 -33.24 7.21 -10.03
N THR A 299 -33.78 8.33 -10.52
CA THR A 299 -33.07 9.30 -11.36
C THR A 299 -31.99 10.03 -10.57
N TRP A 300 -30.85 10.28 -11.20
CA TRP A 300 -29.72 11.00 -10.62
C TRP A 300 -29.69 12.44 -11.10
N ILE A 301 -29.49 13.38 -10.17
CA ILE A 301 -29.23 14.78 -10.49
C ILE A 301 -27.72 15.01 -10.46
N VAL A 302 -27.18 15.32 -11.63
CA VAL A 302 -25.75 15.47 -11.91
C VAL A 302 -25.47 16.95 -12.13
N ALA A 303 -24.64 17.54 -11.26
CA ALA A 303 -24.26 18.93 -11.35
C ALA A 303 -23.27 19.18 -12.52
N PRO A 304 -23.19 20.40 -13.09
CA PRO A 304 -22.28 20.71 -14.19
C PRO A 304 -20.79 20.49 -13.88
N ASP A 305 -20.41 20.61 -12.61
CA ASP A 305 -19.06 20.36 -12.09
C ASP A 305 -18.80 18.87 -11.73
N HIS A 306 -19.65 17.95 -12.19
CA HIS A 306 -19.54 16.52 -11.86
C HIS A 306 -18.18 15.93 -12.22
N VAL A 307 -17.59 16.32 -13.35
CA VAL A 307 -16.28 15.82 -13.79
C VAL A 307 -15.18 16.26 -12.81
N ASP A 308 -15.21 17.50 -12.34
CA ASP A 308 -14.26 18.01 -11.36
C ASP A 308 -14.43 17.31 -10.01
N ARG A 309 -15.67 17.12 -9.55
CA ARG A 309 -15.97 16.34 -8.33
C ARG A 309 -15.52 14.89 -8.43
N ALA A 310 -15.64 14.28 -9.60
CA ALA A 310 -15.15 12.93 -9.84
C ALA A 310 -13.62 12.88 -9.80
N ALA A 311 -12.93 13.91 -10.29
CA ALA A 311 -11.48 14.04 -10.16
C ALA A 311 -11.05 14.22 -8.70
N ASP A 312 -11.73 15.09 -7.94
CA ASP A 312 -11.48 15.25 -6.49
C ASP A 312 -11.68 13.94 -5.72
N PHE A 313 -12.71 13.17 -6.08
CA PHE A 313 -12.95 11.85 -5.52
C PHE A 313 -11.81 10.87 -5.82
N GLU A 314 -11.31 10.81 -7.05
CA GLU A 314 -10.17 9.95 -7.39
C GLU A 314 -8.87 10.44 -6.71
N ALA A 315 -8.64 11.75 -6.62
CA ALA A 315 -7.49 12.34 -5.93
C ALA A 315 -7.50 12.04 -4.43
N ALA A 316 -8.67 12.16 -3.77
CA ALA A 316 -8.83 11.81 -2.36
C ALA A 316 -8.52 10.32 -2.11
N ARG A 317 -8.99 9.44 -3.00
CA ARG A 317 -8.71 8.01 -2.92
C ARG A 317 -7.23 7.70 -3.17
N ALA A 318 -6.60 8.38 -4.11
CA ALA A 318 -5.17 8.25 -4.39
C ALA A 318 -4.31 8.72 -3.20
N LYS A 319 -4.78 9.68 -2.38
CA LYS A 319 -4.07 10.07 -1.15
C LYS A 319 -3.95 8.93 -0.13
N ASP A 320 -4.98 8.11 0.00
CA ASP A 320 -4.97 6.94 0.88
C ASP A 320 -4.35 5.71 0.24
N ARG A 321 -4.46 5.55 -1.09
CA ARG A 321 -3.89 4.42 -1.85
C ARG A 321 -3.31 4.93 -3.17
N PRO A 322 -2.07 5.44 -3.15
CA PRO A 322 -1.51 6.14 -4.30
C PRO A 322 -1.05 5.20 -5.42
N VAL A 323 -0.81 3.92 -5.10
CA VAL A 323 -0.42 2.90 -6.06
C VAL A 323 -1.22 1.61 -5.89
N ARG A 324 -1.31 0.83 -6.96
CA ARG A 324 -1.72 -0.57 -6.95
C ARG A 324 -0.47 -1.44 -7.07
N VAL A 325 -0.33 -2.42 -6.20
CA VAL A 325 0.76 -3.38 -6.24
C VAL A 325 0.23 -4.72 -6.76
N GLU A 326 0.83 -5.21 -7.84
CA GLU A 326 0.61 -6.56 -8.34
C GLU A 326 1.86 -7.40 -8.05
N ILE A 327 1.70 -8.52 -7.36
CA ILE A 327 2.80 -9.47 -7.13
C ILE A 327 2.92 -10.37 -8.36
N LEU A 328 3.98 -10.18 -9.12
CA LEU A 328 4.28 -10.96 -10.33
C LEU A 328 4.91 -12.31 -9.98
N SER A 329 5.75 -12.32 -8.94
CA SER A 329 6.33 -13.52 -8.34
C SER A 329 6.55 -13.30 -6.84
N VAL A 330 6.10 -14.24 -6.01
CA VAL A 330 6.44 -14.26 -4.59
C VAL A 330 7.89 -14.72 -4.39
N GLN A 331 8.41 -15.55 -5.30
CA GLN A 331 9.77 -16.09 -5.23
C GLN A 331 10.80 -15.10 -5.81
N PRO A 332 12.02 -15.06 -5.24
CA PRO A 332 13.14 -14.31 -5.78
C PRO A 332 13.50 -14.73 -7.21
N LEU A 333 14.00 -13.76 -7.98
CA LEU A 333 14.37 -13.93 -9.39
C LEU A 333 15.34 -15.11 -9.61
N GLU A 334 16.28 -15.29 -8.70
CA GLU A 334 17.33 -16.31 -8.77
C GLU A 334 16.74 -17.72 -8.76
N GLN A 335 15.58 -17.91 -8.11
CA GLN A 335 14.89 -19.20 -8.08
C GLN A 335 14.06 -19.46 -9.35
N LEU A 336 13.69 -18.41 -10.10
CA LEU A 336 12.84 -18.55 -11.28
C LEU A 336 13.60 -19.11 -12.48
N ALA A 337 14.88 -18.79 -12.62
CA ALA A 337 15.67 -19.16 -13.81
C ALA A 337 15.73 -20.68 -14.03
N ASP A 338 15.85 -21.47 -12.96
CA ASP A 338 15.96 -22.93 -13.00
C ASP A 338 14.68 -23.66 -12.56
N ALA A 339 13.61 -22.93 -12.26
CA ALA A 339 12.41 -23.53 -11.69
C ALA A 339 11.76 -24.51 -12.69
N ASN A 340 11.52 -25.75 -12.28
CA ASN A 340 10.73 -26.70 -13.08
C ASN A 340 9.21 -26.40 -12.98
N ALA A 341 8.82 -25.14 -13.14
CA ALA A 341 7.48 -24.62 -12.98
C ALA A 341 7.28 -23.47 -13.97
N ALA A 342 6.02 -23.06 -14.18
CA ALA A 342 5.78 -21.86 -14.97
C ALA A 342 6.10 -20.65 -14.09
N THR A 343 6.91 -19.75 -14.63
CA THR A 343 7.41 -18.58 -13.91
C THR A 343 6.91 -17.29 -14.53
N TRP A 344 7.13 -16.18 -13.82
CA TRP A 344 6.93 -14.86 -14.41
C TRP A 344 7.84 -14.62 -15.63
N ILE A 345 9.10 -15.09 -15.60
CA ILE A 345 10.04 -14.96 -16.73
C ILE A 345 9.47 -15.57 -18.02
N ASP A 346 8.81 -16.73 -17.92
CA ASP A 346 8.22 -17.41 -19.08
C ASP A 346 7.12 -16.57 -19.76
N ARG A 347 6.33 -15.82 -18.97
CA ARG A 347 5.32 -14.89 -19.49
C ARG A 347 5.96 -13.70 -20.19
N GLU A 348 6.98 -13.10 -19.58
CA GLU A 348 7.72 -11.99 -20.17
C GLU A 348 8.35 -12.42 -21.52
N LEU A 349 9.01 -13.59 -21.57
CA LEU A 349 9.61 -14.11 -22.80
C LEU A 349 8.60 -14.26 -23.96
N VAL A 350 7.36 -14.65 -23.65
CA VAL A 350 6.30 -14.86 -24.65
C VAL A 350 5.62 -13.55 -25.06
N GLU A 351 5.32 -12.67 -24.10
CA GLU A 351 4.55 -11.44 -24.36
C GLU A 351 5.33 -10.39 -25.14
N GLN A 352 6.67 -10.38 -25.07
CA GLN A 352 7.59 -9.46 -25.78
C GLN A 352 7.26 -7.96 -25.64
N LYS A 353 6.42 -7.56 -24.67
CA LYS A 353 5.99 -6.18 -24.43
C LYS A 353 6.71 -5.61 -23.22
N HIS A 354 7.94 -5.13 -23.39
CA HIS A 354 8.67 -4.51 -22.28
C HIS A 354 9.16 -3.13 -22.64
N ASP A 355 9.04 -2.23 -21.67
CA ASP A 355 9.88 -1.05 -21.61
C ASP A 355 11.36 -1.49 -21.58
N PRO A 356 12.28 -0.71 -22.16
CA PRO A 356 13.68 -1.09 -22.22
C PRO A 356 14.27 -1.32 -20.83
N VAL A 357 14.78 -2.54 -20.59
CA VAL A 357 15.44 -2.93 -19.34
C VAL A 357 16.86 -2.38 -19.33
N ARG A 358 17.18 -1.50 -18.38
CA ARG A 358 18.53 -0.94 -18.24
C ARG A 358 19.50 -2.03 -17.76
N ASP A 359 20.71 -2.05 -18.31
CA ASP A 359 21.78 -2.96 -17.86
C ASP A 359 22.46 -2.52 -16.56
N ALA A 360 21.66 -2.41 -15.51
CA ALA A 360 22.11 -2.10 -14.17
C ALA A 360 21.20 -2.77 -13.14
N ARG A 361 21.78 -3.23 -12.03
CA ARG A 361 21.04 -3.74 -10.86
C ARG A 361 20.05 -4.85 -11.26
N PHE A 362 18.81 -4.77 -10.78
CA PHE A 362 17.75 -5.71 -11.12
C PHE A 362 17.55 -5.89 -12.63
N GLY A 363 17.72 -4.84 -13.44
CA GLY A 363 17.63 -4.98 -14.89
C GLY A 363 18.72 -5.86 -15.50
N ARG A 364 19.94 -5.85 -14.94
CA ARG A 364 21.01 -6.78 -15.31
C ARG A 364 20.71 -8.20 -14.83
N ASP A 365 20.34 -8.33 -13.56
CA ASP A 365 19.99 -9.63 -12.95
C ASP A 365 18.88 -10.31 -13.75
N LEU A 366 17.85 -9.53 -14.13
CA LEU A 366 16.73 -9.99 -14.95
C LEU A 366 17.20 -10.49 -16.31
N ARG A 367 18.04 -9.74 -17.02
CA ARG A 367 18.56 -10.18 -18.33
C ARG A 367 19.31 -11.51 -18.22
N LEU A 368 20.20 -11.63 -17.23
CA LEU A 368 20.95 -12.86 -16.98
C LEU A 368 20.03 -14.03 -16.62
N ALA A 369 18.99 -13.78 -15.81
CA ALA A 369 18.00 -14.78 -15.45
C ALA A 369 17.15 -15.21 -16.67
N MET A 370 16.77 -14.27 -17.55
CA MET A 370 16.05 -14.55 -18.79
C MET A 370 16.90 -15.38 -19.75
N GLU A 371 18.17 -15.03 -19.95
CA GLU A 371 19.10 -15.79 -20.80
C GLU A 371 19.29 -17.22 -20.28
N ARG A 372 19.52 -17.37 -18.97
CA ARG A 372 19.62 -18.68 -18.33
C ARG A 372 18.32 -19.48 -18.45
N ARG A 373 17.17 -18.83 -18.25
CA ARG A 373 15.85 -19.45 -18.37
C ARG A 373 15.59 -19.93 -19.80
N GLN A 374 15.94 -19.12 -20.80
CA GLN A 374 15.83 -19.51 -22.21
C GLN A 374 16.66 -20.75 -22.53
N GLN A 375 17.91 -20.81 -22.05
CA GLN A 375 18.77 -21.99 -22.23
C GLN A 375 18.16 -23.24 -21.57
N TRP A 376 17.60 -23.09 -20.36
CA TRP A 376 16.90 -24.18 -19.67
C TRP A 376 15.67 -24.65 -20.45
N LEU A 377 14.85 -23.74 -20.97
CA LEU A 377 13.67 -24.08 -21.79
C LEU A 377 14.07 -24.83 -23.08
N ILE A 378 15.19 -24.48 -23.70
CA ILE A 378 15.71 -25.18 -24.87
C ILE A 378 16.16 -26.60 -24.49
N ALA A 379 16.92 -26.74 -23.40
CA ALA A 379 17.39 -28.03 -22.91
C ALA A 379 16.23 -28.99 -22.56
N GLU A 380 15.12 -28.44 -22.06
CA GLU A 380 13.90 -29.19 -21.71
C GLU A 380 12.97 -29.46 -22.92
N GLY A 381 13.35 -29.04 -24.14
CA GLY A 381 12.54 -29.20 -25.35
C GLY A 381 11.25 -28.38 -25.32
N LEU A 382 11.22 -27.28 -24.56
CA LEU A 382 10.10 -26.35 -24.41
C LEU A 382 10.24 -25.10 -25.28
N ALA A 383 11.45 -24.84 -25.79
CA ALA A 383 11.74 -23.83 -26.78
C ALA A 383 12.80 -24.35 -27.77
N GLU A 384 12.86 -23.76 -28.96
CA GLU A 384 13.85 -24.09 -29.98
C GLU A 384 14.49 -22.81 -30.52
N LYS A 385 15.80 -22.86 -30.80
CA LYS A 385 16.51 -21.74 -31.42
C LYS A 385 16.64 -22.00 -32.92
N SER A 386 16.01 -21.15 -33.73
CA SER A 386 16.03 -21.22 -35.20
C SER A 386 16.31 -19.84 -35.78
N ASN A 387 17.24 -19.74 -36.73
CA ASN A 387 17.64 -18.47 -37.38
C ASN A 387 18.02 -17.33 -36.41
N GLY A 388 18.55 -17.66 -35.23
CA GLY A 388 18.89 -16.68 -34.19
C GLY A 388 17.72 -16.25 -33.30
N GLU A 389 16.49 -16.61 -33.65
CA GLU A 389 15.28 -16.36 -32.87
C GLU A 389 14.89 -17.58 -32.03
N ILE A 390 14.32 -17.33 -30.85
CA ILE A 390 13.83 -18.37 -29.95
C ILE A 390 12.33 -18.52 -30.15
N HIS A 391 11.92 -19.73 -30.50
CA HIS A 391 10.53 -20.11 -30.70
C HIS A 391 10.07 -20.95 -29.51
N HIS A 392 9.06 -20.47 -28.80
CA HIS A 392 8.47 -21.17 -27.66
C HIS A 392 7.35 -22.10 -28.13
N ARG A 393 7.20 -23.26 -27.50
CA ARG A 393 6.02 -24.11 -27.73
C ARG A 393 4.76 -23.39 -27.28
N SER A 394 3.67 -23.53 -28.04
CA SER A 394 2.37 -22.93 -27.70
C SER A 394 1.80 -23.45 -26.38
N ASP A 395 2.13 -24.69 -25.98
CA ASP A 395 1.69 -25.33 -24.74
C ASP A 395 2.74 -25.28 -23.60
N MET A 396 3.82 -24.52 -23.77
CA MET A 396 4.96 -24.45 -22.82
C MET A 396 4.51 -24.12 -21.40
N ILE A 397 3.74 -23.05 -21.23
CA ILE A 397 3.29 -22.56 -19.91
C ILE A 397 2.40 -23.61 -19.23
N ASP A 398 1.47 -24.20 -19.96
CA ASP A 398 0.54 -25.18 -19.40
C ASP A 398 1.25 -26.48 -19.01
N ARG A 399 2.25 -26.92 -19.80
CA ARG A 399 3.12 -28.05 -19.42
C ARG A 399 3.88 -27.77 -18.13
N LEU A 400 4.48 -26.59 -18.00
CA LEU A 400 5.23 -26.20 -16.82
C LEU A 400 4.34 -26.09 -15.57
N ARG A 401 3.14 -25.51 -15.70
CA ARG A 401 2.13 -25.51 -14.62
C ARG A 401 1.76 -26.92 -14.19
N ARG A 402 1.55 -27.83 -15.15
CA ARG A 402 1.22 -29.22 -14.85
C ARG A 402 2.37 -29.96 -14.16
N ARG A 403 3.62 -29.75 -14.60
CA ARG A 403 4.82 -30.34 -13.96
C ARG A 403 4.93 -29.90 -12.50
N GLU A 404 4.64 -28.64 -12.19
CA GLU A 404 4.62 -28.14 -10.82
C GLU A 404 3.47 -28.73 -10.00
N LEU A 405 2.25 -28.75 -10.57
CA LEU A 405 1.06 -29.28 -9.90
C LEU A 405 1.25 -30.75 -9.49
N VAL A 406 1.76 -31.59 -10.39
CA VAL A 406 1.99 -33.01 -10.12
C VAL A 406 3.03 -33.21 -9.01
N ARG A 407 4.11 -32.42 -9.00
CA ARG A 407 5.14 -32.50 -7.96
C ARG A 407 4.60 -32.09 -6.59
N LEU A 408 3.86 -30.98 -6.54
CA LEU A 408 3.25 -30.49 -5.30
C LEU A 408 2.19 -31.48 -4.79
N ALA A 409 1.38 -32.04 -5.68
CA ALA A 409 0.40 -33.06 -5.35
C ALA A 409 1.05 -34.32 -4.76
N ASP A 410 2.17 -34.78 -5.31
CA ASP A 410 2.90 -35.93 -4.77
C ASP A 410 3.45 -35.64 -3.36
N GLN A 411 3.99 -34.43 -3.14
CA GLN A 411 4.42 -34.00 -1.81
C GLN A 411 3.25 -33.99 -0.80
N LEU A 412 2.15 -33.31 -1.13
CA LEU A 412 0.98 -33.22 -0.25
C LEU A 412 0.33 -34.58 -0.01
N SER A 413 0.36 -35.48 -0.98
CA SER A 413 -0.14 -36.85 -0.83
C SER A 413 0.61 -37.60 0.27
N ARG A 414 1.92 -37.43 0.37
CA ARG A 414 2.76 -38.02 1.42
C ARG A 414 2.51 -37.37 2.78
N GLU A 415 2.33 -36.05 2.82
CA GLU A 415 2.09 -35.30 4.06
C GLU A 415 0.70 -35.55 4.64
N LEU A 416 -0.33 -35.60 3.79
CA LEU A 416 -1.73 -35.77 4.20
C LEU A 416 -2.15 -37.25 4.30
N GLY A 417 -1.38 -38.16 3.71
CA GLY A 417 -1.73 -39.58 3.61
C GLY A 417 -2.96 -39.85 2.73
N LYS A 418 -3.24 -38.96 1.78
CA LYS A 418 -4.43 -39.00 0.91
C LYS A 418 -4.03 -38.91 -0.56
N PRO A 419 -4.63 -39.68 -1.47
CA PRO A 419 -4.40 -39.52 -2.91
C PRO A 419 -4.89 -38.16 -3.44
N PHE A 420 -4.16 -37.65 -4.42
CA PHE A 420 -4.52 -36.46 -5.20
C PHE A 420 -5.49 -36.81 -6.33
N VAL A 421 -6.52 -35.97 -6.52
CA VAL A 421 -7.43 -36.02 -7.66
C VAL A 421 -7.36 -34.73 -8.47
N GLU A 422 -6.97 -34.84 -9.74
CA GLU A 422 -6.87 -33.69 -10.66
C GLU A 422 -8.26 -33.18 -11.06
N ALA A 423 -8.50 -31.89 -10.84
CA ALA A 423 -9.76 -31.23 -11.13
C ALA A 423 -9.93 -30.96 -12.64
N ARG A 424 -10.50 -31.93 -13.37
CA ARG A 424 -10.76 -31.82 -14.82
C ARG A 424 -11.95 -30.91 -15.14
N PRO A 425 -12.00 -30.26 -16.32
CA PRO A 425 -13.18 -29.53 -16.78
C PRO A 425 -14.45 -30.37 -16.68
N GLY A 426 -15.52 -29.80 -16.13
CA GLY A 426 -16.79 -30.48 -15.88
C GLY A 426 -16.85 -31.28 -14.57
N ALA A 427 -15.72 -31.51 -13.89
CA ALA A 427 -15.71 -32.22 -12.62
C ALA A 427 -16.37 -31.40 -11.50
N ARG A 428 -17.07 -32.09 -10.61
CA ARG A 428 -17.59 -31.50 -9.37
C ARG A 428 -16.54 -31.68 -8.27
N ILE A 429 -16.19 -30.59 -7.61
CA ILE A 429 -15.28 -30.56 -6.46
C ILE A 429 -16.13 -30.32 -5.22
N GLU A 430 -15.97 -31.16 -4.20
CA GLU A 430 -16.63 -31.00 -2.91
C GLU A 430 -15.71 -31.48 -1.79
N GLY A 431 -15.57 -30.69 -0.73
CA GLY A 431 -14.73 -31.03 0.42
C GLY A 431 -14.55 -29.84 1.36
N ASP A 432 -13.76 -30.05 2.40
CA ASP A 432 -13.40 -29.03 3.37
C ASP A 432 -12.23 -28.20 2.82
N LEU A 433 -12.38 -26.88 2.82
CA LEU A 433 -11.33 -25.97 2.37
C LEU A 433 -10.30 -25.78 3.48
N THR A 434 -9.14 -26.42 3.35
CA THR A 434 -8.08 -26.36 4.38
C THR A 434 -7.32 -25.04 4.33
N GLY A 435 -7.07 -24.51 3.13
CA GLY A 435 -6.37 -23.24 2.97
C GLY A 435 -5.75 -23.05 1.60
N PRO A 436 -5.03 -21.93 1.42
CA PRO A 436 -4.24 -21.70 0.23
C PRO A 436 -2.95 -22.53 0.25
N VAL A 437 -2.48 -22.94 -0.93
CA VAL A 437 -1.16 -23.51 -1.18
C VAL A 437 -0.47 -22.67 -2.24
N ASP A 438 0.72 -22.17 -1.91
CA ASP A 438 1.49 -21.29 -2.79
C ASP A 438 2.39 -22.10 -3.73
N MET A 439 2.19 -21.91 -5.03
CA MET A 439 3.06 -22.42 -6.10
C MET A 439 3.83 -21.24 -6.72
N ILE A 440 4.92 -21.53 -7.43
CA ILE A 440 5.64 -20.54 -8.24
C ILE A 440 4.72 -20.00 -9.33
N SER A 441 3.91 -20.86 -9.95
CA SER A 441 3.00 -20.48 -11.03
C SER A 441 1.69 -19.82 -10.57
N GLY A 442 1.42 -19.76 -9.27
CA GLY A 442 0.23 -19.13 -8.70
C GLY A 442 -0.27 -19.78 -7.41
N ARG A 443 -1.34 -19.24 -6.84
CA ARG A 443 -1.94 -19.77 -5.60
C ARG A 443 -3.07 -20.74 -5.91
N MET A 444 -3.05 -21.90 -5.25
CA MET A 444 -4.10 -22.92 -5.30
C MET A 444 -4.84 -22.98 -3.96
N ALA A 445 -6.03 -23.56 -3.96
CA ALA A 445 -6.81 -23.92 -2.79
C ALA A 445 -6.75 -25.43 -2.60
N LEU A 446 -6.42 -25.86 -1.39
CA LEU A 446 -6.47 -27.26 -0.97
C LEU A 446 -7.88 -27.58 -0.47
N VAL A 447 -8.56 -28.48 -1.18
CA VAL A 447 -9.88 -28.98 -0.81
C VAL A 447 -9.75 -30.45 -0.48
N GLU A 448 -10.05 -30.81 0.76
CA GLU A 448 -9.88 -32.16 1.28
C GLU A 448 -11.21 -32.86 1.51
N THR A 449 -11.22 -34.16 1.31
CA THR A 449 -12.26 -35.05 1.84
C THR A 449 -11.64 -36.01 2.85
N SER A 450 -12.43 -36.95 3.35
CA SER A 450 -11.94 -38.03 4.22
C SER A 450 -11.03 -39.03 3.49
N ARG A 451 -11.03 -39.05 2.14
CA ARG A 451 -10.33 -40.08 1.35
C ARG A 451 -9.33 -39.54 0.33
N GLU A 452 -9.47 -38.29 -0.08
CA GLU A 452 -8.70 -37.70 -1.18
C GLU A 452 -8.61 -36.19 -1.01
N PHE A 453 -7.76 -35.54 -1.80
CA PHE A 453 -7.72 -34.09 -1.90
C PHE A 453 -7.60 -33.61 -3.34
N ALA A 454 -8.03 -32.37 -3.58
CA ALA A 454 -7.89 -31.69 -4.85
C ALA A 454 -7.24 -30.32 -4.65
N LEU A 455 -6.49 -29.89 -5.66
CA LEU A 455 -5.92 -28.56 -5.78
C LEU A 455 -6.65 -27.81 -6.88
N VAL A 456 -7.18 -26.63 -6.55
CA VAL A 456 -7.96 -25.83 -7.49
C VAL A 456 -7.54 -24.36 -7.46
N PRO A 457 -7.75 -23.56 -8.53
CA PRO A 457 -7.32 -22.16 -8.53
C PRO A 457 -7.90 -21.35 -7.37
N TRP A 458 -7.03 -20.64 -6.63
CA TRP A 458 -7.46 -19.80 -5.51
C TRP A 458 -8.31 -18.62 -5.99
N ARG A 459 -9.35 -18.28 -5.22
CA ARG A 459 -10.15 -17.06 -5.43
C ARG A 459 -10.29 -16.32 -4.10
N PRO A 460 -10.19 -14.97 -4.06
CA PRO A 460 -10.29 -14.21 -2.81
C PRO A 460 -11.53 -14.50 -1.96
N MET A 461 -12.67 -14.80 -2.61
CA MET A 461 -13.90 -15.19 -1.91
C MET A 461 -13.77 -16.45 -1.03
N LEU A 462 -12.83 -17.34 -1.34
CA LEU A 462 -12.55 -18.57 -0.59
C LEU A 462 -11.89 -18.28 0.76
N ALA A 463 -11.23 -17.14 0.94
CA ALA A 463 -10.56 -16.80 2.18
C ALA A 463 -11.51 -16.84 3.40
N ARG A 464 -12.77 -16.44 3.21
CA ARG A 464 -13.81 -16.46 4.26
C ARG A 464 -14.40 -17.86 4.53
N GLN A 465 -13.98 -18.86 3.76
CA GLN A 465 -14.52 -20.22 3.79
C GLN A 465 -13.49 -21.24 4.26
N ILE A 466 -12.28 -20.81 4.65
CA ILE A 466 -11.28 -21.69 5.23
C ILE A 466 -11.86 -22.38 6.47
N GLY A 467 -11.65 -23.69 6.58
CA GLY A 467 -12.23 -24.56 7.60
C GLY A 467 -13.70 -24.94 7.35
N ARG A 468 -14.29 -24.56 6.21
CA ARG A 468 -15.69 -24.89 5.87
C ARG A 468 -15.77 -25.78 4.64
N ARG A 469 -16.87 -26.54 4.55
CA ARG A 469 -17.19 -27.35 3.38
C ARG A 469 -17.60 -26.47 2.20
N VAL A 470 -16.94 -26.66 1.06
CA VAL A 470 -17.18 -25.95 -0.19
C VAL A 470 -17.56 -26.94 -1.29
N SER A 471 -18.35 -26.48 -2.26
CA SER A 471 -18.68 -27.26 -3.46
C SER A 471 -18.61 -26.39 -4.71
N GLY A 472 -18.23 -26.95 -5.84
CA GLY A 472 -18.16 -26.23 -7.10
C GLY A 472 -18.03 -27.14 -8.31
N VAL A 473 -18.24 -26.57 -9.49
CA VAL A 473 -18.03 -27.27 -10.77
C VAL A 473 -16.93 -26.57 -11.54
N VAL A 474 -15.94 -27.34 -12.00
CA VAL A 474 -14.85 -26.84 -12.85
C VAL A 474 -15.43 -26.47 -14.21
N ARG A 475 -15.25 -25.23 -14.62
CA ARG A 475 -15.60 -24.72 -15.94
C ARG A 475 -14.34 -24.25 -16.66
N GLU A 476 -14.49 -23.99 -17.95
CA GLU A 476 -13.47 -23.30 -18.75
C GLU A 476 -13.19 -21.93 -18.10
N GLY A 477 -11.93 -21.68 -17.70
CA GLY A 477 -11.53 -20.45 -17.01
C GLY A 477 -11.73 -20.40 -15.48
N GLY A 478 -12.16 -21.49 -14.82
CA GLY A 478 -12.13 -21.58 -13.35
C GLY A 478 -13.31 -22.34 -12.73
N ILE A 479 -13.47 -22.25 -11.41
CA ILE A 479 -14.53 -22.97 -10.67
C ILE A 479 -15.72 -22.05 -10.36
N SER A 480 -16.92 -22.52 -10.71
CA SER A 480 -18.18 -21.95 -10.24
C SER A 480 -18.50 -22.52 -8.86
N TRP A 481 -18.28 -21.70 -7.82
CA TRP A 481 -18.48 -22.08 -6.43
C TRP A 481 -19.94 -21.95 -5.99
N ARG A 482 -20.45 -22.95 -5.26
CA ARG A 482 -21.65 -22.87 -4.43
C ARG A 482 -21.21 -22.97 -2.97
N LEU A 483 -21.19 -21.81 -2.31
CA LEU A 483 -20.81 -21.71 -0.90
C LEU A 483 -22.03 -22.04 -0.04
N GLY A 484 -21.88 -22.95 0.93
CA GLY A 484 -22.96 -23.30 1.86
C GLY A 484 -23.39 -22.09 2.69
N ARG A 485 -24.71 -21.92 2.88
CA ARG A 485 -25.29 -20.88 3.76
C ARG A 485 -24.68 -21.01 5.16
N SER A 486 -24.30 -19.87 5.75
CA SER A 486 -23.99 -19.78 7.18
C SER A 486 -25.20 -20.27 7.98
N ARG A 487 -25.01 -21.31 8.80
CA ARG A 487 -25.87 -21.52 9.95
C ARG A 487 -25.49 -20.44 10.95
N GLU A 488 -26.27 -19.36 11.01
CA GLU A 488 -26.31 -18.53 12.20
C GLU A 488 -26.85 -19.41 13.34
N PRO A 489 -26.23 -19.37 14.54
CA PRO A 489 -26.87 -19.94 15.71
C PRO A 489 -28.12 -19.09 15.96
N THR A 490 -29.29 -19.73 15.85
CA THR A 490 -30.54 -19.15 16.33
C THR A 490 -30.38 -18.95 17.84
N ILE A 491 -30.40 -17.69 18.27
CA ILE A 491 -30.46 -17.29 19.68
C ILE A 491 -31.78 -17.77 20.27
#